data_AF-A0AAJ6NY89-F1
#
_entry.id   AF-A0AAJ6NY89-F1
#
_cell.length_a   1.000
_cell.length_b   1.000
_cell.length_c   1.000
_cell.angle_alpha   90.00
_cell.angle_beta   90.00
_cell.angle_gamma   90.00
#
_symmetry.space_group_name_H-M   'P 1'
#
loop_
_entity.id
_entity.type
_entity.pdbx_description
1 polymer ?
#
loop_
_entity_poly.entity_id
_entity_poly.type
_entity_poly.pdbx_seq_one_letter_code
_entity_poly.pdbx_strand_id
1 'polypeptide(L)' 'MALPRTDGNLLVASDDQDIALPATDEELVLLTERLLEVEVPTNVFFQAVAIAAYDCGSAFRYADNFLNNFKKAEV' A
#
# COMPACT_ATOMS: atom_id res chain seq x y z
N MET A 1 -46.92 -6.11 13.33
CA MET A 1 -45.60 -6.68 12.97
C MET A 1 -45.14 -5.96 11.72
N ALA A 2 -44.36 -4.89 11.88
CA ALA A 2 -43.86 -4.07 10.78
C ALA A 2 -42.37 -4.35 10.63
N LEU A 3 -41.94 -4.76 9.44
CA LEU A 3 -40.52 -4.89 9.10
C LEU A 3 -39.93 -3.48 8.96
N PRO A 4 -38.82 -3.15 9.63
CA PRO A 4 -38.13 -1.90 9.34
C PRO A 4 -37.52 -1.99 7.94
N ARG A 5 -37.85 -1.01 7.08
CA ARG A 5 -37.14 -0.78 5.83
C ARG A 5 -35.70 -0.42 6.18
N THR A 6 -34.75 -1.20 5.70
CA THR A 6 -33.34 -0.82 5.70
C THR A 6 -33.19 0.23 4.61
N ASP A 7 -33.43 1.49 4.97
CA ASP A 7 -32.91 2.59 4.17
C ASP A 7 -31.40 2.45 4.21
N GLY A 8 -30.84 2.05 3.05
CA GLY A 8 -29.42 1.97 2.80
C GLY A 8 -28.81 3.35 2.98
N ASN A 9 -28.51 3.68 4.22
CA ASN A 9 -27.71 4.85 4.54
C ASN A 9 -26.27 4.49 4.22
N LEU A 10 -25.93 4.77 2.97
CA LEU A 10 -24.61 5.11 2.44
C LEU A 10 -23.66 5.44 3.59
N LEU A 11 -22.61 4.64 3.73
CA LEU A 11 -21.48 4.93 4.61
C LEU A 11 -20.93 6.31 4.20
N VAL A 12 -21.42 7.36 4.85
CA VAL A 12 -20.74 8.65 4.90
C VAL A 12 -19.54 8.38 5.80
N ALA A 13 -18.43 8.00 5.18
CA ALA A 13 -17.12 8.08 5.81
C ALA A 13 -16.86 9.58 6.04
N SER A 14 -17.19 10.04 7.24
CA SER A 14 -16.86 11.38 7.72
C SER A 14 -15.34 11.54 7.78
N ASP A 15 -14.87 12.66 7.23
CA ASP A 15 -13.54 13.29 7.26
C ASP A 15 -12.48 12.75 8.25
N ASP A 16 -11.24 12.69 7.74
CA ASP A 16 -9.95 12.47 8.43
C ASP A 16 -9.59 11.03 8.84
N GLN A 17 -9.98 10.03 8.06
CA GLN A 17 -9.21 8.78 8.01
C GLN A 17 -8.34 8.82 6.77
N ASP A 18 -7.02 8.66 6.93
CA ASP A 18 -6.08 8.35 5.85
C ASP A 18 -6.65 7.12 5.13
N ILE A 19 -7.42 7.36 4.06
CA ILE A 19 -8.16 6.28 3.40
C ILE A 19 -7.08 5.52 2.66
N ALA A 20 -6.60 4.45 3.29
CA ALA A 20 -5.68 3.51 2.70
C ALA A 20 -6.30 3.03 1.39
N LEU A 21 -5.78 3.55 0.27
CA LEU A 21 -6.21 3.17 -1.05
C LEU A 21 -5.26 2.09 -1.57
N PRO A 22 -5.80 0.99 -2.11
CA PRO A 22 -4.98 0.03 -2.80
C PRO A 22 -4.26 0.71 -3.97
N ALA A 23 -3.06 0.24 -4.25
CA ALA A 23 -2.28 0.66 -5.40
C ALA A 23 -3.01 0.29 -6.70
N THR A 24 -2.98 1.20 -7.66
CA THR A 24 -3.39 0.90 -9.03
C THR A 24 -2.34 0.03 -9.71
N ASP A 25 -2.68 -0.56 -10.86
CA ASP A 25 -1.72 -1.35 -11.64
C ASP A 25 -0.46 -0.55 -12.00
N GLU A 26 -0.64 0.74 -12.34
CA GLU A 26 0.48 1.66 -12.65
C GLU A 26 1.39 1.88 -11.44
N GLU A 27 0.82 2.08 -10.26
CA GLU A 27 1.57 2.25 -9.02
C GLU A 27 2.29 0.95 -8.60
N LEU A 28 1.68 -0.21 -8.83
CA LEU A 28 2.32 -1.51 -8.58
C LEU A 28 3.52 -1.76 -9.50
N VAL A 29 3.43 -1.34 -10.77
CA VAL A 29 4.58 -1.38 -11.70
C VAL A 29 5.69 -0.48 -11.18
N LEU A 30 5.38 0.77 -10.84
CA LEU A 30 6.38 1.72 -10.32
C LEU A 30 7.04 1.22 -9.02
N LEU A 31 6.26 0.65 -8.11
CA LEU A 31 6.77 0.04 -6.87
C LEU A 31 7.72 -1.13 -7.17
N THR A 32 7.37 -1.96 -8.15
CA THR A 32 8.18 -3.09 -8.58
C THR A 32 9.49 -2.63 -9.23
N GLU A 33 9.43 -1.64 -10.12
CA GLU A 33 10.62 -1.06 -10.76
C GLU A 33 11.60 -0.51 -9.72
N ARG A 34 11.10 0.24 -8.72
CA ARG A 34 11.92 0.75 -7.61
C ARG A 34 12.61 -0.34 -6.81
N LEU A 35 11.90 -1.42 -6.53
CA LEU A 35 12.47 -2.56 -5.80
C LEU A 35 13.47 -3.34 -6.67
N LEU A 36 13.33 -3.34 -8.00
CA LEU A 36 14.27 -4.00 -8.90
C LEU A 36 15.57 -3.20 -9.12
N GLU A 37 15.68 -1.96 -8.66
CA GLU A 37 16.93 -1.18 -8.69
C GLU A 37 18.05 -1.82 -7.86
N VAL A 38 17.71 -2.70 -6.91
CA VAL A 38 18.66 -3.45 -6.09
C VAL A 38 18.26 -4.92 -6.02
N GLU A 39 19.18 -5.81 -5.59
CA GLU A 39 18.86 -7.22 -5.36
C GLU A 39 18.00 -7.35 -4.08
N VAL A 40 16.68 -7.15 -4.22
CA VAL A 40 15.73 -7.22 -3.11
C VAL A 40 15.42 -8.67 -2.75
N PRO A 41 15.52 -9.04 -1.46
CA PRO A 41 15.06 -10.35 -0.99
C PRO A 41 13.57 -10.54 -1.27
N THR A 42 13.19 -11.72 -1.76
CA THR A 42 11.83 -12.02 -2.21
C THR A 42 10.76 -11.77 -1.13
N ASN A 43 11.09 -11.93 0.15
CA ASN A 43 10.18 -11.63 1.26
C ASN A 43 9.85 -10.14 1.38
N VAL A 44 10.82 -9.26 1.14
CA VAL A 44 10.64 -7.80 1.16
C VAL A 44 9.74 -7.38 0.00
N PHE A 45 9.95 -7.98 -1.18
CA PHE A 45 9.12 -7.72 -2.36
C PHE A 45 7.65 -8.09 -2.11
N PHE A 46 7.38 -9.33 -1.67
CA PHE A 46 6.00 -9.74 -1.40
C PHE A 46 5.35 -8.97 -0.26
N GLN A 47 6.15 -8.53 0.74
CA GLN A 47 5.65 -7.67 1.80
C GLN A 47 5.23 -6.30 1.26
N ALA A 48 6.01 -5.69 0.37
CA ALA A 48 5.65 -4.42 -0.27
C ALA A 48 4.36 -4.55 -1.11
N VAL A 49 4.23 -5.64 -1.88
CA VAL A 49 3.01 -5.92 -2.68
C VAL A 49 1.79 -6.15 -1.78
N ALA A 50 1.96 -6.88 -0.67
CA ALA A 50 0.88 -7.11 0.29
C ALA A 50 0.42 -5.79 0.93
N ILE A 51 1.34 -4.87 1.24
CA ILE A 51 0.99 -3.53 1.74
C ILE A 51 0.29 -2.74 0.63
N ALA A 52 0.79 -2.77 -0.60
CA ALA A 52 0.23 -2.05 -1.73
C ALA A 52 -1.22 -2.47 -2.05
N ALA A 53 -1.61 -3.71 -1.74
CA ALA A 53 -2.98 -4.19 -1.89
C ALA A 53 -3.99 -3.50 -0.94
N TYR A 54 -3.52 -2.77 0.08
CA TYR A 54 -4.36 -2.04 1.03
C TYR A 54 -4.02 -0.55 1.08
N ASP A 55 -2.73 -0.20 1.04
CA ASP A 55 -2.23 1.15 1.20
C ASP A 55 -1.01 1.39 0.29
N CYS A 56 -1.23 2.09 -0.81
CA CYS A 56 -0.19 2.41 -1.77
C CYS A 56 0.95 3.23 -1.13
N GLY A 57 0.62 4.26 -0.34
CA GLY A 57 1.62 5.17 0.25
C GLY A 57 2.57 4.45 1.21
N SER A 58 2.06 3.53 2.00
CA SER A 58 2.82 2.71 2.95
C SER A 58 3.71 1.70 2.22
N ALA A 59 3.28 1.17 1.08
CA ALA A 59 4.11 0.29 0.27
C ALA A 59 5.33 1.03 -0.28
N PHE A 60 5.13 2.24 -0.83
CA PHE A 60 6.22 3.08 -1.29
C PHE A 60 7.16 3.48 -0.14
N ARG A 61 6.62 3.88 1.01
CA ARG A 61 7.44 4.20 2.19
C ARG A 61 8.24 3.00 2.70
N TYR A 62 7.66 1.81 2.66
CA TYR A 62 8.35 0.58 3.03
C TYR A 62 9.51 0.30 2.06
N ALA A 63 9.28 0.43 0.75
CA ALA A 63 10.32 0.30 -0.27
C ALA A 63 11.44 1.34 -0.10
N ASP A 64 11.09 2.62 0.09
CA ASP A 64 12.06 3.71 0.29
C ASP A 64 12.92 3.49 1.54
N ASN A 65 12.31 3.04 2.63
CA ASN A 65 13.04 2.67 3.85
C ASN A 65 14.00 1.51 3.60
N PHE A 66 13.60 0.50 2.82
CA PHE A 66 14.49 -0.61 2.47
C PHE A 66 15.68 -0.12 1.63
N LEU A 67 15.43 0.65 0.58
CA LEU A 67 16.47 1.20 -0.30
C LEU A 67 17.45 2.11 0.46
N ASN A 68 16.96 2.96 1.36
CA ASN A 68 17.81 3.82 2.18
C ASN A 68 18.70 3.02 3.15
N ASN A 69 18.18 1.93 3.73
CA ASN A 69 18.99 1.05 4.57
C ASN A 69 20.02 0.27 3.74
N PHE A 70 19.65 -0.18 2.54
CA PHE A 70 20.56 -0.85 1.61
C PHE A 70 21.72 0.08 1.23
N LYS A 71 21.42 1.32 0.82
CA LYS A 71 22.43 2.33 0.47
C LYS A 71 23.35 2.69 1.64
N LYS A 72 22.83 2.70 2.87
CA LYS A 72 23.64 2.94 4.07
C LYS A 72 24.55 1.75 4.41
N ALA A 73 24.17 0.53 4.07
CA ALA A 73 24.97 -0.67 4.30
C ALA A 73 26.09 -0.88 3.26
N GLU A 74 26.00 -0.21 2.10
CA GLU A 74 27.03 -0.21 1.05
C GLU A 74 28.19 0.78 1.32
N VAL A 75 28.04 1.68 2.32
CA VAL A 75 29.06 2.66 2.75
C VAL A 75 29.83 2.16 3.96
#